data_AF-A0A4Y2AHP4-F1
#
_entry.id   AF-A0A4Y2AHP4-F1
#
_cell.length_a   1.000
_cell.length_b   1.000
_cell.length_c   1.000
_cell.angle_alpha   90.00
_cell.angle_beta   90.00
_cell.angle_gamma   90.00
#
_symmetry.space_group_name_H-M   'P 1'
#
loop_
_entity.id
_entity.type
_entity.pdbx_description
1 polymer ?
#
loop_
_entity_poly.entity_id
_entity_poly.type
_entity_poly.pdbx_seq_one_letter_code
_entity_poly.pdbx_strand_id
1 'polypeptide(L)'
;MQRFENYLMMKDVSQDKDKCAQILLNSIGASNYNILAALTAPKAPNELPYDDLLKVLENHIAPKRSCLVSQHYFLSTHQKQDSSISDYVADL
;
A
#
# COMPACT_ATOMS: atom_id res chain seq x y z
N MET A 1 0.11 -5.39 2.76
CA MET A 1 -1.24 -5.83 3.14
C MET A 1 -1.23 -7.14 3.93
N GLN A 2 -0.65 -8.22 3.42
CA GLN A 2 -0.61 -9.54 4.08
C GLN A 2 -0.23 -9.53 5.57
N ARG A 3 0.79 -8.75 5.97
CA ARG A 3 1.19 -8.64 7.39
C ARG A 3 0.08 -8.10 8.30
N PHE A 4 -0.71 -7.14 7.82
CA PHE A 4 -1.81 -6.54 8.58
C PHE A 4 -3.01 -7.50 8.67
N GLU A 5 -3.33 -8.20 7.59
CA GLU A 5 -4.36 -9.24 7.57
C GLU A 5 -4.04 -10.37 8.57
N ASN A 6 -2.79 -10.84 8.60
CA ASN A 6 -2.33 -11.83 9.58
C ASN A 6 -2.52 -11.33 11.02
N TYR A 7 -2.28 -10.05 11.28
CA TYR A 7 -2.48 -9.45 12.59
C TYR A 7 -3.96 -9.40 13.00
N LEU A 8 -4.86 -9.09 12.07
CA LEU A 8 -6.31 -9.12 12.32
C LEU A 8 -6.81 -10.55 12.59
N MET A 9 -6.29 -11.54 11.87
CA MET A 9 -6.61 -12.95 12.08
C MET A 9 -6.12 -13.44 13.44
N MET A 10 -4.90 -13.10 13.84
CA MET A 10 -4.36 -13.45 15.15
C MET A 10 -5.18 -12.84 16.30
N LYS A 11 -5.82 -11.69 16.07
CA LYS A 11 -6.67 -11.01 17.03
C LYS A 11 -8.16 -11.38 16.97
N ASP A 12 -8.54 -12.29 16.06
CA ASP A 12 -9.91 -12.74 15.86
C ASP A 12 -10.93 -11.59 15.63
N VAL A 13 -10.48 -10.55 14.91
CA VAL A 13 -11.27 -9.32 14.63
C VAL A 13 -11.54 -9.13 13.14
N SER A 14 -11.11 -10.07 12.30
CA SER A 14 -11.19 -9.96 10.84
C SER A 14 -12.62 -9.81 10.29
N GLN A 15 -13.64 -10.24 11.04
CA GLN A 15 -15.05 -10.10 10.67
C GLN A 15 -15.64 -8.73 11.05
N ASP A 16 -15.07 -8.05 12.04
CA ASP A 16 -15.57 -6.78 12.55
C ASP A 16 -14.85 -5.63 11.82
N LYS A 17 -15.50 -5.12 10.77
CA LYS A 17 -14.94 -4.08 9.90
C LYS A 17 -14.67 -2.77 10.64
N ASP A 18 -15.47 -2.43 11.64
CA ASP A 18 -15.28 -1.20 12.42
C ASP A 18 -14.04 -1.32 13.31
N LYS A 19 -13.85 -2.46 13.98
CA LYS A 19 -12.60 -2.75 14.71
C LYS A 19 -11.39 -2.80 13.78
N CYS A 20 -11.55 -3.39 12.58
CA CYS A 20 -10.47 -3.40 11.58
C CYS A 20 -10.05 -1.98 11.19
N ALA A 21 -11.01 -1.08 10.95
CA ALA A 21 -10.74 0.33 10.66
C ALA A 21 -10.01 1.03 11.81
N GLN A 22 -10.48 0.86 13.05
CA GLN A 22 -9.82 1.46 14.22
C GLN A 22 -8.40 0.94 14.41
N ILE A 23 -8.18 -0.38 14.27
CA ILE A 23 -6.86 -0.99 14.38
C ILE A 23 -5.94 -0.49 13.25
N LEU A 24 -6.47 -0.36 12.03
CA LEU A 24 -5.71 0.19 10.89
C LEU A 24 -5.24 1.60 11.21
N LEU A 25 -6.14 2.51 11.58
CA LEU A 25 -5.82 3.91 11.87
C LEU A 25 -4.80 4.07 13.01
N ASN A 26 -4.85 3.19 14.02
CA ASN A 26 -3.85 3.18 15.10
C ASN A 26 -2.50 2.58 14.69
N SER A 27 -2.47 1.67 13.72
CA SER A 27 -1.27 0.93 13.33
C SER A 27 -0.41 1.60 12.24
N ILE A 28 -1.01 2.45 11.39
CA ILE A 28 -0.33 3.05 10.22
C ILE A 28 0.65 4.17 10.58
N GLY A 29 0.61 4.68 11.81
CA GLY A 29 1.45 5.76 12.31
C GLY A 29 1.03 7.15 11.80
N ALA A 30 1.62 8.20 12.41
CA ALA A 30 1.19 9.58 12.22
C ALA A 30 1.32 10.10 10.77
N SER A 31 2.40 9.75 10.07
CA SER A 31 2.63 10.23 8.70
C SER A 31 1.54 9.74 7.74
N ASN A 32 1.25 8.44 7.76
CA ASN A 32 0.23 7.85 6.90
C ASN A 32 -1.17 8.28 7.31
N TYR A 33 -1.43 8.45 8.61
CA TYR A 33 -2.70 8.99 9.10
C TYR A 33 -2.95 10.41 8.59
N ASN A 34 -1.95 11.29 8.62
CA ASN A 34 -2.09 12.67 8.13
C ASN A 34 -2.36 12.71 6.62
N ILE A 35 -1.67 11.87 5.84
CA ILE A 35 -1.94 11.70 4.41
C ILE A 35 -3.38 11.26 4.19
N LEU A 36 -3.82 10.26 4.95
CA LEU A 36 -5.16 9.73 4.81
C LEU A 36 -6.22 10.79 5.18
N ALA A 37 -6.02 11.54 6.27
CA ALA A 37 -6.88 12.66 6.64
C ALA A 37 -6.95 13.76 5.56
N ALA A 38 -5.83 14.06 4.91
CA ALA A 38 -5.80 15.01 3.80
C ALA A 38 -6.55 14.49 2.57
N LEU A 39 -6.44 13.20 2.27
CA LEU A 39 -7.11 12.56 1.12
C LEU A 39 -8.60 12.33 1.33
N THR A 40 -9.06 12.21 2.59
CA THR A 40 -10.46 11.92 2.91
C THR A 40 -11.28 13.17 3.25
N ALA A 41 -10.63 14.34 3.31
CA ALA A 41 -11.29 15.61 3.60
C ALA A 41 -12.48 15.87 2.64
N PRO A 42 -13.61 16.41 3.14
CA PRO A 42 -13.82 16.95 4.49
C PRO A 42 -14.19 15.90 5.56
N LYS A 43 -14.32 14.62 5.21
CA LYS A 43 -14.70 13.56 6.15
C LYS A 43 -13.50 13.10 6.97
N ALA A 44 -13.73 12.79 8.23
CA ALA A 44 -12.66 12.30 9.09
C ALA A 44 -12.36 10.83 8.75
N PRO A 45 -11.09 10.38 8.81
CA PRO A 45 -10.70 8.99 8.57
C PRO A 45 -11.49 7.94 9.34
N ASN A 46 -11.90 8.26 10.57
CA ASN A 46 -12.66 7.37 11.45
C ASN A 46 -14.14 7.23 11.06
N GLU A 47 -14.65 8.07 10.16
CA GLU A 47 -16.03 8.03 9.67
C GLU A 47 -16.17 7.17 8.41
N LEU A 48 -15.06 6.74 7.82
CA LEU A 48 -15.04 5.96 6.59
C LEU A 48 -15.01 4.45 6.88
N PRO A 49 -15.69 3.65 6.04
CA PRO A 49 -15.63 2.20 6.16
C PRO A 49 -14.22 1.70 5.85
N TYR A 50 -13.86 0.59 6.49
CA TYR A 50 -12.54 -0.04 6.35
C TYR A 50 -12.10 -0.24 4.88
N ASP A 51 -13.02 -0.69 4.02
CA ASP A 51 -12.68 -0.99 2.63
C ASP A 51 -12.34 0.28 1.82
N ASP A 52 -12.93 1.43 2.16
CA ASP A 52 -12.60 2.70 1.52
C ASP A 52 -11.27 3.27 2.04
N LEU A 53 -11.00 3.12 3.34
CA LEU A 53 -9.69 3.46 3.93
C LEU A 53 -8.56 2.68 3.27
N LEU A 54 -8.75 1.37 3.06
CA LEU A 54 -7.77 0.55 2.37
C LEU A 54 -7.54 1.01 0.93
N LYS A 55 -8.62 1.26 0.17
CA LYS A 55 -8.49 1.72 -1.22
C LYS A 55 -7.73 3.03 -1.33
N VAL A 56 -8.03 4.00 -0.46
CA VAL A 56 -7.34 5.30 -0.45
C VAL A 56 -5.86 5.11 -0.15
N LEU A 57 -5.53 4.30 0.85
CA LEU A 57 -4.15 4.04 1.24
C LEU A 57 -3.38 3.27 0.15
N GLU A 58 -3.99 2.26 -0.46
CA GLU A 58 -3.42 1.47 -1.54
C GLU A 58 -3.13 2.32 -2.78
N ASN A 59 -4.09 3.13 -3.20
CA ASN A 59 -3.92 4.04 -4.34
C ASN A 59 -2.79 5.06 -4.11
N HIS A 60 -2.59 5.49 -2.86
CA HIS A 60 -1.54 6.44 -2.53
C HIS A 60 -0.14 5.79 -2.43
N ILE A 61 -0.03 4.64 -1.75
CA ILE A 61 1.27 3.98 -1.53
C ILE A 61 1.73 3.21 -2.77
N ALA A 62 0.80 2.63 -3.51
CA ALA A 62 1.06 1.81 -4.69
C ALA A 62 0.26 2.33 -5.89
N PRO A 63 0.53 3.55 -6.37
CA PRO A 63 -0.14 4.07 -7.54
C PRO A 63 0.13 3.15 -8.73
N LYS A 64 -0.91 2.87 -9.50
CA LYS A 64 -0.79 2.04 -10.70
C LYS A 64 0.26 2.64 -11.63
N ARG A 65 1.33 1.89 -11.89
CA ARG A 65 2.39 2.34 -12.82
C ARG A 65 1.81 2.53 -14.21
N SER A 66 2.19 3.64 -14.87
CA SER A 66 1.84 3.87 -16.27
C SER A 66 2.57 2.85 -17.16
N CYS A 67 1.83 2.20 -18.07
CA CYS A 67 2.41 1.21 -18.99
C CYS A 67 3.57 1.79 -19.81
N LEU A 68 3.45 3.04 -20.27
CA LEU A 68 4.50 3.72 -21.03
C LEU A 68 5.77 3.93 -20.20
N VAL A 69 5.60 4.31 -18.93
CA VAL A 69 6.72 4.52 -18.01
C VAL A 69 7.39 3.17 -17.69
N SER A 70 6.61 2.12 -17.45
CA SER A 70 7.14 0.77 -17.24
C SER A 70 7.88 0.25 -18.47
N GLN A 71 7.34 0.47 -19.68
CA GLN A 71 8.00 0.08 -20.93
C GLN A 71 9.32 0.84 -21.14
N HIS A 72 9.32 2.15 -20.89
CA HIS A 72 10.54 2.95 -20.95
C HIS A 72 11.60 2.43 -19.98
N TYR A 73 11.23 2.14 -18.73
CA TYR A 73 12.16 1.53 -17.78
C TYR A 73 12.71 0.20 -18.29
N PHE A 74 11.84 -0.72 -18.74
CA PHE A 74 12.26 -2.01 -19.29
C PHE A 74 13.24 -1.88 -20.46
N LEU A 75 12.97 -0.99 -21.41
CA LEU A 75 13.85 -0.76 -22.57
C LEU A 75 15.16 -0.05 -22.21
N SER A 76 15.18 0.68 -21.09
CA SER A 76 16.36 1.40 -20.61
C SER A 76 17.15 0.63 -19.56
N THR A 77 16.68 -0.53 -19.11
CA THR A 77 17.41 -1.39 -18.17
C THR A 77 18.56 -2.06 -18.91
N HIS A 78 19.75 -1.98 -18.32
CA HIS A 78 20.96 -2.64 -18.83
C HIS A 78 21.66 -3.38 -17.68
N GLN A 79 22.30 -4.50 -18.00
CA GLN A 79 23.09 -5.25 -17.02
C GLN A 79 24.21 -4.35 -16.48
N LYS A 80 24.25 -4.17 -15.17
CA LYS A 80 25.33 -3.43 -14.51
C LYS A 80 26.61 -4.26 -14.54
N GLN A 81 27.75 -3.58 -14.60
CA GLN A 81 29.07 -4.21 -14.72
C GLN A 81 29.34 -5.29 -13.65
N ASP A 82 28.79 -5.11 -12.46
CA ASP A 82 28.98 -6.02 -11.32
C ASP A 82 27.77 -6.93 -11.04
N SER A 83 26.72 -6.88 -11.86
CA SER A 83 25.53 -7.74 -11.70
C SER A 83 25.67 -9.05 -12.48
N SER A 84 25.28 -10.17 -11.88
CA SER A 84 25.19 -11.42 -12.62
C SER A 84 24.04 -11.36 -13.62
N ILE A 85 24.05 -12.26 -14.61
CA ILE A 85 22.93 -12.41 -15.54
C ILE A 85 21.63 -12.75 -14.79
N SER A 86 21.72 -13.56 -13.73
CA SER A 86 20.56 -13.93 -12.92
C SER A 86 19.95 -12.73 -12.21
N ASP A 87 20.78 -11.82 -11.70
CA ASP A 87 20.31 -10.60 -11.03
C ASP A 87 19.64 -9.66 -12.03
N TYR A 88 20.27 -9.48 -13.20
CA TYR A 88 19.69 -8.68 -14.28
C TYR A 88 18.33 -9.21 -14.74
N VAL A 89 18.19 -10.54 -14.89
CA VAL A 89 16.91 -11.16 -15.28
C VAL A 89 15.86 -11.05 -14.17
N ALA A 90 16.25 -11.08 -12.90
CA ALA A 90 15.34 -10.92 -11.77
C ALA A 90 14.85 -9.46 -11.60
N ASP A 91 15.64 -8.48 -12.05
CA ASP A 91 15.32 -7.05 -12.01
C ASP A 91 14.41 -6.58 -13.19
N LEU A 92 14.27 -7.39 -14.25
CA LEU A 92 13.40 -7.13 -15.42
C LEU A 92 11.92 -7.41 -15.12
#